data_AF-A0A3M2BJ79-F1
#
_entry.id   AF-A0A3M2BJ79-F1
#
_cell.length_a   1.000
_cell.length_b   1.000
_cell.length_c   1.000
_cell.angle_alpha   90.00
_cell.angle_beta   90.00
_cell.angle_gamma   90.00
#
_symmetry.space_group_name_H-M   'P 1'
#
loop_
_entity.id
_entity.type
_entity.pdbx_description
1 polymer ?
#
loop_
_entity_poly.entity_id
_entity_poly.type
_entity_poly.pdbx_seq_one_letter_code
_entity_poly.pdbx_strand_id
1 'polypeptide(L)'
;MQNNPGAISEQPDALHPIEPSPDLMDVIAEIERRVSQLQSVERELPDSDEVSREREAQLRELADQQYRVEERERQQSELSRQMAEQQAEIERLQTELSAREQEIASREQNVQGQAEQLEQMRESLAAAKAELAKQQQAAKHLAEAQEREQRRLAEYKQFLAQREQELEQQAEQQRKMRRELTQLASKLAEAEKQNKADAKRTDEERALAEKRIKELESRCQALEESCRTLRNRRAQTALSAEPAPSVISPRVGASPTSPLAGLLVLLATVVMLGMAAVLGLYLDQSAGALWVAGASFLVPLMACAAIKHRGVDFGLTLVAVFSGMLGFWFEPWMGVVTSALELWHLPLEIVPETIVPQLPMAAAVLTSMLALSIATGLACDDFEILFRGILVSAATSAILLPAHSGVESVAAAVSVWVLLHTLMLIKWAVPDRVPMFGPTTSIGRPAF
;
A
#
# COMPACT_ATOMS: atom_id res chain seq x y z
N MET A 1 -37.85 91.59 -32.98
CA MET A 1 -39.13 91.63 -32.22
C MET A 1 -38.81 92.30 -30.89
N GLN A 2 -39.42 93.38 -30.38
CA GLN A 2 -40.38 94.40 -30.82
C GLN A 2 -40.06 95.68 -29.98
N ASN A 3 -40.39 96.92 -30.33
CA ASN A 3 -41.14 97.48 -31.47
C ASN A 3 -40.53 98.85 -31.91
N ASN A 4 -41.32 99.85 -32.32
CA ASN A 4 -40.90 101.23 -32.64
C ASN A 4 -41.95 102.25 -32.07
N PRO A 5 -42.12 103.52 -32.52
CA PRO A 5 -41.75 104.74 -31.79
C PRO A 5 -42.93 105.70 -31.42
N GLY A 6 -42.62 106.91 -30.94
CA GLY A 6 -43.46 108.11 -31.00
C GLY A 6 -42.72 109.34 -30.40
N ALA A 7 -42.59 110.56 -30.94
CA ALA A 7 -43.14 111.33 -32.07
C ALA A 7 -44.04 112.54 -31.66
N ILE A 8 -43.49 113.75 -31.87
CA ILE A 8 -44.12 115.00 -32.39
C ILE A 8 -45.24 115.72 -31.57
N SER A 9 -45.01 117.02 -31.29
CA SER A 9 -45.88 118.22 -31.54
C SER A 9 -45.28 119.39 -30.74
N GLU A 10 -44.76 120.49 -31.27
CA GLU A 10 -45.30 121.54 -32.17
C GLU A 10 -46.52 122.31 -31.64
N GLN A 11 -46.27 123.59 -31.29
CA GLN A 11 -47.07 124.82 -31.60
C GLN A 11 -48.52 124.99 -31.07
N PRO A 12 -49.14 126.20 -31.16
CA PRO A 12 -48.60 127.57 -30.99
C PRO A 12 -49.54 128.50 -30.15
N ASP A 13 -49.21 129.80 -30.16
CA ASP A 13 -50.01 131.00 -29.85
C ASP A 13 -51.54 130.91 -29.67
N ALA A 14 -52.05 131.62 -28.65
CA ALA A 14 -53.44 132.09 -28.60
C ALA A 14 -53.54 133.53 -28.06
N LEU A 15 -53.85 134.41 -29.01
CA LEU A 15 -54.17 135.84 -28.93
C LEU A 15 -54.95 136.37 -27.70
N HIS A 16 -54.67 137.64 -27.40
CA HIS A 16 -55.51 138.58 -26.62
C HIS A 16 -57.00 138.59 -27.04
N PRO A 17 -57.86 139.03 -26.10
CA PRO A 17 -58.80 140.11 -26.39
C PRO A 17 -58.48 141.39 -25.59
N ILE A 18 -59.05 142.50 -26.06
CA ILE A 18 -58.75 143.88 -25.66
C ILE A 18 -60.00 144.52 -25.00
N GLU A 19 -59.80 145.66 -24.33
CA GLU A 19 -60.77 146.64 -23.79
C GLU A 19 -61.37 146.40 -22.38
N PRO A 20 -61.75 147.48 -21.64
CA PRO A 20 -61.64 148.92 -21.97
C PRO A 20 -60.84 149.81 -20.99
N SER A 21 -60.25 150.87 -21.55
CA SER A 21 -59.85 152.17 -20.97
C SER A 21 -59.47 152.26 -19.46
N PRO A 22 -58.16 152.36 -19.12
CA PRO A 22 -57.71 152.54 -17.73
C PRO A 22 -57.76 154.01 -17.25
N ASP A 23 -57.91 154.19 -15.94
CA ASP A 23 -57.64 155.48 -15.28
C ASP A 23 -56.11 155.66 -15.14
N LEU A 24 -55.61 156.83 -15.55
CA LEU A 24 -54.21 156.98 -15.98
C LEU A 24 -53.20 156.93 -14.82
N MET A 25 -53.68 157.11 -13.58
CA MET A 25 -52.87 157.08 -12.36
C MET A 25 -52.56 155.67 -11.86
N ASP A 26 -53.47 154.70 -12.01
CA ASP A 26 -53.24 153.32 -11.54
C ASP A 26 -52.19 152.60 -12.39
N VAL A 27 -52.13 152.90 -13.70
CA VAL A 27 -51.09 152.36 -14.59
C VAL A 27 -49.70 152.88 -14.20
N ILE A 28 -49.58 154.14 -13.79
CA ILE A 28 -48.31 154.72 -13.32
C ILE A 28 -47.91 154.06 -11.98
N ALA A 29 -48.83 153.92 -11.04
CA ALA A 29 -48.56 153.28 -9.75
C ALA A 29 -48.13 151.80 -9.89
N GLU A 30 -48.78 151.04 -10.78
CA GLU A 30 -48.40 149.64 -11.06
C GLU A 30 -47.08 149.55 -11.84
N ILE A 31 -46.77 150.50 -12.74
CA ILE A 31 -45.45 150.58 -13.39
C ILE A 31 -44.37 150.91 -12.37
N GLU A 32 -44.55 151.90 -11.49
CA GLU A 32 -43.55 152.23 -10.45
C GLU A 32 -43.36 151.07 -9.46
N ARG A 33 -44.44 150.36 -9.10
CA ARG A 33 -44.39 149.15 -8.28
C ARG A 33 -43.61 148.02 -8.99
N ARG A 34 -43.87 147.78 -10.28
CA ARG A 34 -43.15 146.76 -11.07
C ARG A 34 -41.70 147.13 -11.33
N VAL A 35 -41.39 148.41 -11.59
CA VAL A 35 -40.02 148.90 -11.71
C VAL A 35 -39.28 148.74 -10.38
N SER A 36 -39.93 149.03 -9.25
CA SER A 36 -39.34 148.80 -7.92
C SER A 36 -39.10 147.32 -7.62
N GLN A 37 -40.02 146.44 -8.02
CA GLN A 37 -39.85 144.97 -7.91
C GLN A 37 -38.77 144.43 -8.86
N LEU A 38 -38.67 144.96 -10.09
CA LEU A 38 -37.60 144.60 -11.02
C LEU A 38 -36.24 145.09 -10.51
N GLN A 39 -36.16 146.30 -9.93
CA GLN A 39 -34.93 146.82 -9.31
C GLN A 39 -34.53 146.09 -8.02
N SER A 40 -35.49 145.51 -7.27
CA SER A 40 -35.13 144.62 -6.15
C SER A 40 -34.61 143.28 -6.65
N VAL A 41 -35.24 142.69 -7.67
CA VAL A 41 -34.77 141.45 -8.32
C VAL A 41 -33.40 141.66 -9.00
N GLU A 42 -33.16 142.81 -9.62
CA GLU A 42 -31.88 143.18 -10.24
C GLU A 42 -30.75 143.39 -9.20
N ARG A 43 -31.09 143.67 -7.94
CA ARG A 43 -30.12 143.67 -6.81
C ARG A 43 -29.96 142.33 -6.11
N GLU A 44 -30.92 141.41 -6.26
CA GLU A 44 -30.87 140.06 -5.69
C GLU A 44 -30.37 139.00 -6.70
N LEU A 45 -30.27 139.37 -7.97
CA LEU A 45 -29.55 138.61 -8.98
C LEU A 45 -28.04 138.65 -8.68
N PRO A 46 -27.38 137.51 -8.44
CA PRO A 46 -25.93 137.47 -8.31
C PRO A 46 -25.26 137.98 -9.59
N ASP A 47 -24.09 138.59 -9.45
CA ASP A 47 -23.37 139.18 -10.58
C ASP A 47 -23.14 138.10 -11.66
N SER A 48 -23.35 138.44 -12.93
CA SER A 48 -23.23 137.47 -14.03
C SER A 48 -21.82 136.86 -14.10
N ASP A 49 -20.82 137.61 -13.62
CA ASP A 49 -19.44 137.16 -13.46
C ASP A 49 -19.26 136.18 -12.28
N GLU A 50 -20.03 136.32 -11.19
CA GLU A 50 -20.02 135.35 -10.08
C GLU A 50 -20.68 134.04 -10.50
N VAL A 51 -21.86 134.09 -11.13
CA VAL A 51 -22.53 132.90 -11.69
C VAL A 51 -21.63 132.20 -12.72
N SER A 52 -20.86 132.95 -13.51
CA SER A 52 -19.92 132.37 -14.46
C SER A 52 -18.73 131.70 -13.76
N ARG A 53 -18.19 132.29 -12.69
CA ARG A 53 -17.11 131.69 -11.88
C ARG A 53 -17.58 130.46 -11.11
N GLU A 54 -18.79 130.46 -10.54
CA GLU A 54 -19.37 129.28 -9.90
C GLU A 54 -19.60 128.16 -10.92
N ARG A 55 -20.09 128.49 -12.12
CA ARG A 55 -20.29 127.51 -13.19
C ARG A 55 -18.96 126.95 -13.71
N GLU A 56 -17.91 127.76 -13.83
CA GLU A 56 -16.56 127.27 -14.12
C GLU A 56 -16.00 126.39 -12.99
N ALA A 57 -16.25 126.75 -11.72
CA ALA A 57 -15.82 125.96 -10.58
C ALA A 57 -16.53 124.59 -10.54
N GLN A 58 -17.85 124.56 -10.78
CA GLN A 58 -18.64 123.33 -10.90
C GLN A 58 -18.21 122.48 -12.09
N LEU A 59 -17.87 123.09 -13.23
CA LEU A 59 -17.33 122.36 -14.40
C LEU A 59 -15.95 121.76 -14.11
N ARG A 60 -15.09 122.47 -13.37
CA ARG A 60 -13.80 121.92 -12.90
C ARG A 60 -14.01 120.80 -11.88
N GLU A 61 -14.95 120.95 -10.96
CA GLU A 61 -15.27 119.90 -9.98
C GLU A 61 -15.85 118.64 -10.67
N LEU A 62 -16.76 118.81 -11.63
CA LEU A 62 -17.29 117.72 -12.45
C LEU A 62 -16.19 117.02 -13.27
N ALA A 63 -15.24 117.77 -13.83
CA ALA A 63 -14.09 117.20 -14.54
C ALA A 63 -13.18 116.40 -13.59
N ASP A 64 -12.90 116.91 -12.39
CA ASP A 64 -12.14 116.21 -11.34
C ASP A 64 -12.87 114.96 -10.83
N GLN A 65 -14.19 115.01 -10.69
CA GLN A 65 -15.02 113.86 -10.32
C GLN A 65 -15.03 112.81 -11.44
N GLN A 66 -15.18 113.22 -12.70
CA GLN A 66 -15.13 112.32 -13.86
C GLN A 66 -13.76 111.66 -13.97
N TYR A 67 -12.66 112.41 -13.85
CA TYR A 67 -11.30 111.87 -13.82
C TYR A 67 -11.12 110.83 -12.70
N ARG A 68 -11.65 111.10 -11.50
CA ARG A 68 -11.63 110.15 -10.37
C ARG A 68 -12.50 108.90 -10.60
N VAL A 69 -13.56 108.99 -11.41
CA VAL A 69 -14.36 107.82 -11.82
C VAL A 69 -13.59 106.99 -12.84
N GLU A 70 -13.10 107.60 -13.92
CA GLU A 70 -12.29 106.91 -14.94
C GLU A 70 -11.06 106.22 -14.33
N GLU A 71 -10.39 106.85 -13.37
CA GLU A 71 -9.25 106.28 -12.67
C GLU A 71 -9.64 105.08 -11.77
N ARG A 72 -10.80 105.14 -11.10
CA ARG A 72 -11.34 103.98 -10.35
C ARG A 72 -11.78 102.85 -11.27
N GLU A 73 -12.34 103.15 -12.44
CA GLU A 73 -12.71 102.16 -13.44
C GLU A 73 -11.47 101.45 -13.99
N ARG A 74 -10.39 102.19 -14.29
CA ARG A 74 -9.08 101.60 -14.63
C ARG A 74 -8.58 100.68 -13.51
N GLN A 75 -8.54 101.16 -12.26
CA GLN A 75 -8.10 100.36 -11.12
C GLN A 75 -8.98 99.12 -10.89
N GLN A 76 -10.30 99.21 -11.05
CA GLN A 76 -11.20 98.05 -11.02
C GLN A 76 -10.93 97.08 -12.16
N SER A 77 -10.64 97.57 -13.37
CA SER A 77 -10.32 96.71 -14.51
C SER A 77 -8.98 95.98 -14.33
N GLU A 78 -7.98 96.63 -13.75
CA GLU A 78 -6.68 96.02 -13.40
C GLU A 78 -6.84 94.99 -12.27
N LEU A 79 -7.55 95.32 -11.20
CA LEU A 79 -7.86 94.38 -10.12
C LEU A 79 -8.67 93.18 -10.63
N SER A 80 -9.68 93.39 -11.46
CA SER A 80 -10.47 92.31 -12.06
C SER A 80 -9.62 91.42 -12.97
N ARG A 81 -8.65 91.99 -13.68
CA ARG A 81 -7.70 91.25 -14.49
C ARG A 81 -6.71 90.44 -13.64
N GLN A 82 -6.14 91.04 -12.59
CA GLN A 82 -5.26 90.33 -11.65
C GLN A 82 -5.99 89.18 -10.96
N MET A 83 -7.25 89.39 -10.54
CA MET A 83 -8.11 88.34 -9.98
C MET A 83 -8.35 87.20 -10.98
N ALA A 84 -8.59 87.51 -12.26
CA ALA A 84 -8.76 86.49 -13.30
C ALA A 84 -7.46 85.73 -13.60
N GLU A 85 -6.31 86.41 -13.62
CA GLU A 85 -4.98 85.79 -13.79
C GLU A 85 -4.65 84.88 -12.59
N GLN A 86 -4.92 85.31 -11.35
CA GLN A 86 -4.77 84.48 -10.14
C GLN A 86 -5.73 83.29 -10.12
N GLN A 87 -6.99 83.46 -10.52
CA GLN A 87 -7.97 82.38 -10.59
C GLN A 87 -7.53 81.30 -11.59
N ALA A 88 -7.02 81.70 -12.76
CA ALA A 88 -6.47 80.77 -13.75
C ALA A 88 -5.20 80.05 -13.24
N GLU A 89 -4.36 80.72 -12.44
CA GLU A 89 -3.20 80.08 -11.78
C GLU A 89 -3.63 79.06 -10.71
N ILE A 90 -4.65 79.37 -9.90
CA ILE A 90 -5.23 78.45 -8.92
C ILE A 90 -5.81 77.21 -9.62
N GLU A 91 -6.60 77.39 -10.68
CA GLU A 91 -7.17 76.28 -11.46
C GLU A 91 -6.06 75.40 -12.07
N ARG A 92 -5.01 76.01 -12.63
CA ARG A 92 -3.84 75.27 -13.12
C ARG A 92 -3.15 74.47 -12.00
N LEU A 93 -2.89 75.07 -10.86
CA LEU A 93 -2.26 74.39 -9.72
C LEU A 93 -3.12 73.24 -9.18
N GLN A 94 -4.45 73.40 -9.14
CA GLN A 94 -5.38 72.33 -8.78
C GLN A 94 -5.32 71.15 -9.78
N THR A 95 -5.26 71.44 -11.09
CA THR A 95 -5.10 70.36 -12.09
C THR A 95 -3.76 69.64 -11.95
N GLU A 96 -2.64 70.34 -11.75
CA GLU A 96 -1.34 69.69 -11.53
C GLU A 96 -1.33 68.88 -10.23
N LEU A 97 -1.90 69.40 -9.15
CA LEU A 97 -1.97 68.70 -7.85
C LEU A 97 -2.79 67.41 -7.97
N SER A 98 -3.97 67.44 -8.60
CA SER A 98 -4.78 66.23 -8.81
C SER A 98 -4.07 65.18 -9.69
N ALA A 99 -3.28 65.59 -10.68
CA ALA A 99 -2.46 64.69 -11.49
C ALA A 99 -1.33 64.05 -10.67
N ARG A 100 -0.68 64.82 -9.77
CA ARG A 100 0.33 64.32 -8.83
C ARG A 100 -0.24 63.33 -7.83
N GLU A 101 -1.43 63.59 -7.28
CA GLU A 101 -2.13 62.68 -6.38
C GLU A 101 -2.44 61.34 -7.06
N GLN A 102 -2.92 61.35 -8.30
CA GLN A 102 -3.15 60.13 -9.09
C GLN A 102 -1.83 59.38 -9.39
N GLU A 103 -0.74 60.10 -9.69
CA GLU A 103 0.57 59.48 -9.90
C GLU A 103 1.11 58.82 -8.61
N ILE A 104 0.96 59.49 -7.46
CA ILE A 104 1.36 58.95 -6.14
C ILE A 104 0.54 57.69 -5.82
N ALA A 105 -0.79 57.74 -5.94
CA ALA A 105 -1.65 56.58 -5.69
C ALA A 105 -1.31 55.38 -6.59
N SER A 106 -1.00 55.62 -7.87
CA SER A 106 -0.55 54.57 -8.80
C SER A 106 0.81 53.97 -8.40
N ARG A 107 1.74 54.80 -7.94
CA ARG A 107 3.06 54.34 -7.45
C ARG A 107 2.93 53.54 -6.15
N GLU A 108 2.08 53.98 -5.21
CA GLU A 108 1.79 53.26 -3.96
C GLU A 108 1.20 51.88 -4.25
N GLN A 109 0.22 51.78 -5.15
CA GLN A 109 -0.36 50.50 -5.56
C GLN A 109 0.69 49.56 -6.19
N ASN A 110 1.59 50.08 -7.02
CA ASN A 110 2.68 49.29 -7.62
C ASN A 110 3.69 48.80 -6.57
N VAL A 111 4.08 49.67 -5.63
CA VAL A 111 4.96 49.31 -4.50
C VAL A 111 4.31 48.23 -3.63
N GLN A 112 3.02 48.33 -3.32
CA GLN A 112 2.29 47.31 -2.58
C GLN A 112 2.27 45.97 -3.33
N GLY A 113 1.96 45.98 -4.63
CA GLY A 113 2.00 44.76 -5.46
C GLY A 113 3.39 44.12 -5.53
N GLN A 114 4.46 44.91 -5.56
CA GLN A 114 5.84 44.41 -5.49
C GLN A 114 6.18 43.81 -4.11
N ALA A 115 5.68 44.41 -3.02
CA ALA A 115 5.85 43.87 -1.68
C ALA A 115 5.15 42.51 -1.50
N GLU A 116 3.92 42.37 -2.02
CA GLU A 116 3.16 41.11 -2.03
C GLU A 116 3.90 40.02 -2.85
N GLN A 117 4.44 40.36 -4.03
CA GLN A 117 5.26 39.44 -4.83
C GLN A 117 6.55 39.01 -4.13
N LEU A 118 7.23 39.93 -3.43
CA LEU A 118 8.43 39.61 -2.66
C LEU A 118 8.15 38.63 -1.52
N GLU A 119 7.03 38.78 -0.82
CA GLU A 119 6.68 37.86 0.27
C GLU A 119 6.27 36.48 -0.28
N GLN A 120 5.52 36.39 -1.38
CA GLN A 120 5.25 35.11 -2.07
C GLN A 120 6.54 34.41 -2.54
N MET A 121 7.51 35.15 -3.08
CA MET A 121 8.82 34.60 -3.43
C MET A 121 9.61 34.14 -2.19
N ARG A 122 9.50 34.86 -1.07
CA ARG A 122 10.13 34.48 0.20
C ARG A 122 9.56 33.19 0.77
N GLU A 123 8.24 33.04 0.77
CA GLU A 123 7.54 31.82 1.21
C GLU A 123 7.91 30.62 0.32
N SER A 124 7.85 30.77 -1.01
CA SER A 124 8.24 29.70 -1.93
C SER A 124 9.71 29.28 -1.79
N LEU A 125 10.62 30.24 -1.53
CA LEU A 125 12.03 29.96 -1.26
C LEU A 125 12.25 29.28 0.10
N ALA A 126 11.44 29.59 1.11
CA ALA A 126 11.45 28.87 2.39
C ALA A 126 10.96 27.42 2.23
N ALA A 127 9.88 27.20 1.48
CA ALA A 127 9.37 25.88 1.15
C ALA A 127 10.40 25.04 0.35
N ALA A 128 11.02 25.62 -0.67
CA ALA A 128 12.06 24.96 -1.46
C ALA A 128 13.29 24.57 -0.62
N LYS A 129 13.71 25.42 0.34
CA LYS A 129 14.78 25.10 1.29
C LYS A 129 14.40 23.94 2.23
N ALA A 130 13.18 23.94 2.74
CA ALA A 130 12.69 22.85 3.60
C ALA A 130 12.64 21.51 2.83
N GLU A 131 12.20 21.54 1.58
CA GLU A 131 12.16 20.35 0.73
C GLU A 131 13.56 19.84 0.37
N LEU A 132 14.50 20.73 0.02
CA LEU A 132 15.90 20.36 -0.19
C LEU A 132 16.52 19.70 1.05
N ALA A 133 16.20 20.20 2.26
CA ALA A 133 16.68 19.62 3.51
C ALA A 133 16.12 18.20 3.73
N LYS A 134 14.84 17.95 3.44
CA LYS A 134 14.26 16.60 3.47
C LYS A 134 14.94 15.66 2.47
N GLN A 135 15.17 16.12 1.24
CA GLN A 135 15.82 15.32 0.20
C GLN A 135 17.27 14.97 0.58
N GLN A 136 18.02 15.91 1.17
CA GLN A 136 19.35 15.63 1.72
C GLN A 136 19.31 14.62 2.88
N GLN A 137 18.29 14.67 3.74
CA GLN A 137 18.12 13.69 4.82
C GLN A 137 17.75 12.30 4.26
N ALA A 138 16.86 12.23 3.28
CA ALA A 138 16.51 10.98 2.59
C ALA A 138 17.72 10.35 1.89
N ALA A 139 18.54 11.17 1.20
CA ALA A 139 19.77 10.70 0.57
C ALA A 139 20.79 10.13 1.58
N LYS A 140 20.92 10.73 2.77
CA LYS A 140 21.76 10.18 3.87
C LYS A 140 21.23 8.84 4.37
N HIS A 141 19.92 8.74 4.64
CA HIS A 141 19.30 7.48 5.07
C HIS A 141 19.45 6.37 4.04
N LEU A 142 19.34 6.69 2.75
CA LEU A 142 19.54 5.75 1.65
C LEU A 142 21.01 5.28 1.56
N ALA A 143 21.97 6.18 1.74
CA ALA A 143 23.39 5.83 1.80
C ALA A 143 23.72 4.92 3.00
N GLU A 144 23.18 5.22 4.18
CA GLU A 144 23.33 4.35 5.36
C GLU A 144 22.68 2.97 5.15
N ALA A 145 21.50 2.91 4.53
CA ALA A 145 20.83 1.65 4.21
C ALA A 145 21.66 0.80 3.23
N GLN A 146 22.22 1.43 2.19
CA GLN A 146 23.11 0.78 1.24
C GLN A 146 24.38 0.25 1.92
N GLU A 147 24.96 1.00 2.87
CA GLU A 147 26.12 0.52 3.63
C GLU A 147 25.77 -0.67 4.54
N ARG A 148 24.60 -0.65 5.20
CA ARG A 148 24.10 -1.78 6.00
C ARG A 148 23.94 -3.05 5.15
N GLU A 149 23.39 -2.94 3.94
CA GLU A 149 23.27 -4.07 3.02
C GLU A 149 24.64 -4.57 2.52
N GLN A 150 25.59 -3.67 2.23
CA GLN A 150 26.96 -4.08 1.87
C GLN A 150 27.65 -4.85 3.01
N ARG A 151 27.46 -4.43 4.27
CA ARG A 151 27.96 -5.15 5.45
C ARG A 151 27.32 -6.53 5.60
N ARG A 152 25.99 -6.63 5.49
CA ARG A 152 25.25 -7.91 5.48
C ARG A 152 25.78 -8.86 4.40
N LEU A 153 25.97 -8.36 3.16
CA LEU A 153 26.52 -9.15 2.06
C LEU A 153 27.96 -9.62 2.31
N ALA A 154 28.78 -8.85 3.03
CA ALA A 154 30.12 -9.27 3.44
C ALA A 154 30.07 -10.35 4.53
N GLU A 155 29.20 -10.20 5.53
CA GLU A 155 28.95 -11.19 6.59
C GLU A 155 28.44 -12.52 6.01
N TYR A 156 27.45 -12.48 5.10
CA TYR A 156 26.95 -13.68 4.41
C TYR A 156 28.03 -14.40 3.60
N LYS A 157 28.94 -13.65 2.92
CA LYS A 157 30.07 -14.26 2.20
C LYS A 157 31.04 -14.96 3.14
N GLN A 158 31.33 -14.38 4.31
CA GLN A 158 32.18 -15.00 5.33
C GLN A 158 31.53 -16.26 5.90
N PHE A 159 30.22 -16.21 6.21
CA PHE A 159 29.47 -17.37 6.68
C PHE A 159 29.45 -18.52 5.66
N LEU A 160 29.23 -18.22 4.39
CA LEU A 160 29.26 -19.23 3.32
C LEU A 160 30.66 -19.87 3.18
N ALA A 161 31.73 -19.07 3.23
CA ALA A 161 33.11 -19.60 3.18
C ALA A 161 33.45 -20.49 4.39
N GLN A 162 32.99 -20.12 5.60
CA GLN A 162 33.11 -20.98 6.79
C GLN A 162 32.35 -22.29 6.60
N ARG A 163 31.12 -22.24 6.08
CA ARG A 163 30.28 -23.42 5.89
C ARG A 163 30.82 -24.36 4.81
N GLU A 164 31.43 -23.82 3.75
CA GLU A 164 32.16 -24.57 2.74
C GLU A 164 33.34 -25.33 3.37
N GLN A 165 34.16 -24.64 4.19
CA GLN A 165 35.27 -25.27 4.92
C GLN A 165 34.81 -26.38 5.88
N GLU A 166 33.69 -26.20 6.59
CA GLU A 166 33.10 -27.25 7.44
C GLU A 166 32.67 -28.48 6.62
N LEU A 167 32.07 -28.28 5.45
CA LEU A 167 31.64 -29.36 4.57
C LEU A 167 32.84 -30.12 3.97
N GLU A 168 33.93 -29.42 3.63
CA GLU A 168 35.20 -30.04 3.22
C GLU A 168 35.76 -30.94 4.34
N GLN A 169 35.84 -30.42 5.57
CA GLN A 169 36.31 -31.20 6.72
C GLN A 169 35.45 -32.45 6.97
N GLN A 170 34.12 -32.34 6.86
CA GLN A 170 33.21 -33.49 6.96
C GLN A 170 33.43 -34.49 5.81
N ALA A 171 33.64 -34.02 4.58
CA ALA A 171 33.95 -34.89 3.44
C ALA A 171 35.29 -35.63 3.61
N GLU A 172 36.31 -34.97 4.17
CA GLU A 172 37.58 -35.60 4.51
C GLU A 172 37.43 -36.66 5.62
N GLN A 173 36.68 -36.37 6.68
CA GLN A 173 36.37 -37.35 7.73
C GLN A 173 35.63 -38.57 7.16
N GLN A 174 34.63 -38.36 6.29
CA GLN A 174 33.95 -39.47 5.60
C GLN A 174 34.90 -40.28 4.70
N ARG A 175 35.81 -39.62 3.96
CA ARG A 175 36.85 -40.30 3.18
C ARG A 175 37.78 -41.13 4.07
N LYS A 176 38.16 -40.63 5.25
CA LYS A 176 38.98 -41.34 6.23
C LYS A 176 38.25 -42.58 6.78
N MET A 177 37.02 -42.43 7.27
CA MET A 177 36.20 -43.55 7.76
C MET A 177 35.96 -44.62 6.67
N ARG A 178 35.72 -44.21 5.41
CA ARG A 178 35.61 -45.16 4.29
C ARG A 178 36.89 -45.96 4.07
N ARG A 179 38.07 -45.32 4.14
CA ARG A 179 39.37 -46.02 4.04
C ARG A 179 39.53 -47.03 5.19
N GLU A 180 39.23 -46.63 6.42
CA GLU A 180 39.30 -47.49 7.60
C GLU A 180 38.35 -48.70 7.47
N LEU A 181 37.10 -48.48 7.03
CA LEU A 181 36.15 -49.57 6.74
C LEU A 181 36.66 -50.52 5.65
N THR A 182 37.26 -50.01 4.57
CA THR A 182 37.84 -50.89 3.52
C THR A 182 39.03 -51.70 4.03
N GLN A 183 39.86 -51.14 4.93
CA GLN A 183 40.97 -51.87 5.56
C GLN A 183 40.47 -52.94 6.55
N LEU A 184 39.41 -52.65 7.31
CA LEU A 184 38.79 -53.63 8.19
C LEU A 184 38.13 -54.77 7.39
N ALA A 185 37.45 -54.45 6.28
CA ALA A 185 36.88 -55.44 5.39
C ALA A 185 37.95 -56.35 4.74
N SER A 186 39.10 -55.80 4.33
CA SER A 186 40.19 -56.61 3.79
C SER A 186 40.79 -57.53 4.85
N LYS A 187 41.02 -57.05 6.08
CA LYS A 187 41.48 -57.86 7.22
C LYS A 187 40.48 -58.97 7.57
N LEU A 188 39.18 -58.69 7.54
CA LEU A 188 38.13 -59.69 7.78
C LEU A 188 38.17 -60.78 6.70
N ALA A 189 38.29 -60.42 5.43
CA ALA A 189 38.40 -61.37 4.32
C ALA A 189 39.68 -62.23 4.39
N GLU A 190 40.80 -61.66 4.82
CA GLU A 190 42.04 -62.42 5.09
C GLU A 190 41.87 -63.39 6.26
N ALA A 191 41.26 -62.95 7.37
CA ALA A 191 40.99 -63.81 8.53
C ALA A 191 40.00 -64.94 8.19
N GLU A 192 38.95 -64.67 7.41
CA GLU A 192 38.05 -65.71 6.89
C GLU A 192 38.79 -66.72 6.01
N LYS A 193 39.72 -66.26 5.16
CA LYS A 193 40.52 -67.14 4.30
C LYS A 193 41.46 -68.02 5.12
N GLN A 194 42.05 -67.49 6.19
CA GLN A 194 42.85 -68.25 7.15
C GLN A 194 41.99 -69.28 7.89
N ASN A 195 40.86 -68.87 8.48
CA ASN A 195 39.92 -69.78 9.16
C ASN A 195 39.43 -70.91 8.24
N LYS A 196 39.16 -70.63 6.95
CA LYS A 196 38.78 -71.64 5.94
C LYS A 196 39.94 -72.60 5.60
N ALA A 197 41.20 -72.15 5.67
CA ALA A 197 42.37 -72.99 5.47
C ALA A 197 42.65 -73.87 6.71
N ASP A 198 42.51 -73.32 7.92
CA ASP A 198 42.71 -74.08 9.16
C ASP A 198 41.57 -75.08 9.41
N ALA A 199 40.32 -74.73 9.07
CA ALA A 199 39.22 -75.70 9.07
C ALA A 199 39.53 -76.92 8.18
N LYS A 200 40.01 -76.69 6.94
CA LYS A 200 40.44 -77.77 6.04
C LYS A 200 41.56 -78.63 6.63
N ARG A 201 42.57 -78.02 7.26
CA ARG A 201 43.62 -78.75 7.97
C ARG A 201 43.04 -79.64 9.06
N THR A 202 42.14 -79.11 9.89
CA THR A 202 41.51 -79.90 10.96
C THR A 202 40.64 -81.05 10.42
N ASP A 203 39.99 -80.88 9.27
CA ASP A 203 39.21 -81.94 8.62
C ASP A 203 40.10 -82.99 7.94
N GLU A 204 41.24 -82.59 7.35
CA GLU A 204 42.28 -83.51 6.85
C GLU A 204 42.91 -84.32 8.00
N GLU A 205 43.24 -83.68 9.13
CA GLU A 205 43.72 -84.34 10.36
C GLU A 205 42.68 -85.30 10.94
N ARG A 206 41.40 -84.90 11.01
CA ARG A 206 40.28 -85.77 11.43
C ARG A 206 40.13 -86.98 10.49
N ALA A 207 40.16 -86.78 9.17
CA ALA A 207 40.07 -87.87 8.21
C ALA A 207 41.27 -88.84 8.30
N LEU A 208 42.46 -88.34 8.64
CA LEU A 208 43.63 -89.16 8.92
C LEU A 208 43.49 -89.92 10.24
N ALA A 209 42.98 -89.27 11.29
CA ALA A 209 42.66 -89.90 12.57
C ALA A 209 41.58 -90.99 12.42
N GLU A 210 40.51 -90.74 11.66
CA GLU A 210 39.49 -91.74 11.33
C GLU A 210 40.07 -92.93 10.57
N LYS A 211 40.97 -92.71 9.59
CA LYS A 211 41.65 -93.81 8.90
C LYS A 211 42.46 -94.67 9.87
N ARG A 212 43.18 -94.04 10.81
CA ARG A 212 43.89 -94.75 11.89
C ARG A 212 42.94 -95.47 12.84
N ILE A 213 41.80 -94.88 13.19
CA ILE A 213 40.77 -95.54 14.01
C ILE A 213 40.22 -96.76 13.27
N LYS A 214 39.84 -96.64 11.99
CA LYS A 214 39.35 -97.75 11.16
C LYS A 214 40.41 -98.85 10.96
N GLU A 215 41.69 -98.49 10.89
CA GLU A 215 42.80 -99.46 10.88
C GLU A 215 42.95 -100.17 12.24
N LEU A 216 42.86 -99.43 13.34
CA LEU A 216 42.88 -100.01 14.69
C LEU A 216 41.63 -100.86 14.95
N GLU A 217 40.46 -100.45 14.48
CA GLU A 217 39.21 -101.21 14.51
C GLU A 217 39.32 -102.48 13.69
N SER A 218 39.89 -102.46 12.48
CA SER A 218 40.07 -103.67 11.67
C SER A 218 41.10 -104.63 12.30
N ARG A 219 42.16 -104.11 12.94
CA ARG A 219 43.08 -104.92 13.77
C ARG A 219 42.36 -105.49 15.00
N CYS A 220 41.56 -104.68 15.69
CA CYS A 220 40.75 -105.10 16.84
C CYS A 220 39.64 -106.07 16.43
N GLN A 221 39.10 -105.99 15.22
CA GLN A 221 38.14 -106.94 14.65
C GLN A 221 38.83 -108.21 14.20
N ALA A 222 40.03 -108.18 13.62
CA ALA A 222 40.81 -109.40 13.37
C ALA A 222 41.19 -110.11 14.69
N LEU A 223 41.51 -109.34 15.74
CA LEU A 223 41.68 -109.84 17.10
C LEU A 223 40.35 -110.29 17.73
N GLU A 224 39.22 -109.61 17.48
CA GLU A 224 37.90 -110.01 17.96
C GLU A 224 37.40 -111.24 17.20
N GLU A 225 37.71 -111.42 15.93
CA GLU A 225 37.43 -112.61 15.11
C GLU A 225 38.31 -113.79 15.52
N SER A 226 39.56 -113.53 15.91
CA SER A 226 40.38 -114.50 16.64
C SER A 226 39.73 -114.83 18.01
N CYS A 227 39.16 -113.84 18.70
CA CYS A 227 38.39 -114.04 19.92
C CYS A 227 36.96 -114.58 19.69
N ARG A 228 36.38 -114.52 18.48
CA ARG A 228 35.02 -114.96 18.10
C ARG A 228 35.06 -116.31 17.41
N THR A 229 36.16 -116.72 16.81
CA THR A 229 36.42 -118.16 16.64
C THR A 229 36.56 -118.83 18.01
N LEU A 230 37.04 -118.11 19.04
CA LEU A 230 36.97 -118.53 20.45
C LEU A 230 35.61 -118.29 21.15
N ARG A 231 34.79 -117.30 20.75
CA ARG A 231 33.54 -116.88 21.43
C ARG A 231 32.24 -117.27 20.70
N ASN A 232 32.23 -117.50 19.40
CA ASN A 232 31.16 -118.24 18.68
C ASN A 232 31.26 -119.75 18.98
N ARG A 233 32.39 -120.20 19.52
CA ARG A 233 32.52 -121.43 20.34
C ARG A 233 31.74 -121.37 21.66
N ARG A 234 31.17 -120.22 22.04
CA ARG A 234 30.66 -119.91 23.39
C ARG A 234 29.33 -119.13 23.43
N ALA A 235 28.92 -118.51 22.33
CA ALA A 235 27.80 -117.58 22.25
C ALA A 235 26.98 -117.81 20.97
N GLN A 236 26.50 -119.04 20.82
CA GLN A 236 25.45 -119.44 19.88
C GLN A 236 24.07 -118.90 20.36
N THR A 237 24.04 -117.66 20.86
CA THR A 237 22.99 -117.09 21.69
C THR A 237 22.74 -115.60 21.39
N ALA A 238 21.78 -115.36 20.48
CA ALA A 238 20.85 -114.23 20.39
C ALA A 238 21.36 -112.78 20.16
N LEU A 239 21.32 -112.34 18.87
CA LEU A 239 20.36 -111.37 18.28
C LEU A 239 19.42 -110.55 19.23
N SER A 240 18.93 -109.33 18.93
CA SER A 240 19.20 -108.28 17.90
C SER A 240 18.29 -107.03 18.12
N ALA A 241 18.68 -105.83 17.63
CA ALA A 241 17.84 -104.68 17.15
C ALA A 241 16.75 -104.03 18.09
N GLU A 242 16.14 -102.82 17.89
CA GLU A 242 16.19 -101.69 16.92
C GLU A 242 15.60 -100.38 17.58
N PRO A 243 15.66 -99.15 16.98
CA PRO A 243 15.26 -97.87 17.61
C PRO A 243 14.22 -97.00 16.81
N ALA A 244 14.13 -95.69 17.14
CA ALA A 244 13.69 -94.51 16.31
C ALA A 244 12.35 -93.78 16.69
N PRO A 245 11.86 -92.72 15.97
CA PRO A 245 12.05 -91.29 16.37
C PRO A 245 10.78 -90.38 16.20
N SER A 246 10.91 -89.03 16.29
CA SER A 246 10.31 -88.02 15.33
C SER A 246 10.25 -86.55 15.85
N VAL A 247 9.94 -85.60 14.95
CA VAL A 247 10.04 -84.11 15.07
C VAL A 247 8.86 -83.43 14.33
N ILE A 248 8.24 -82.34 14.85
CA ILE A 248 7.28 -81.46 14.12
C ILE A 248 7.38 -79.97 14.56
N SER A 249 7.09 -79.02 13.64
CA SER A 249 6.86 -77.57 13.88
C SER A 249 5.69 -77.02 13.02
N PRO A 250 4.99 -75.94 13.44
CA PRO A 250 4.43 -74.90 12.52
C PRO A 250 4.55 -73.46 13.13
N ARG A 251 4.79 -72.34 12.42
CA ARG A 251 4.11 -71.59 11.31
C ARG A 251 2.83 -70.82 11.70
N VAL A 252 2.85 -69.49 11.49
CA VAL A 252 1.84 -68.46 11.92
C VAL A 252 1.04 -67.90 10.74
N GLY A 253 -0.19 -67.44 10.98
CA GLY A 253 -1.10 -66.82 9.98
C GLY A 253 -1.53 -65.37 10.30
N ALA A 254 -2.17 -64.70 9.34
CA ALA A 254 -2.55 -63.28 9.38
C ALA A 254 -4.04 -63.04 9.68
N SER A 255 -4.39 -61.80 10.10
CA SER A 255 -5.71 -61.41 10.61
C SER A 255 -6.50 -60.44 9.68
N PRO A 256 -7.85 -60.35 9.81
CA PRO A 256 -8.68 -59.46 9.01
C PRO A 256 -8.79 -58.04 9.59
N THR A 257 -8.90 -57.04 8.72
CA THR A 257 -9.08 -55.62 9.06
C THR A 257 -10.54 -55.28 9.40
N SER A 258 -10.74 -54.40 10.39
CA SER A 258 -12.07 -54.06 10.95
C SER A 258 -12.48 -52.61 10.67
N PRO A 259 -13.79 -52.28 10.63
CA PRO A 259 -14.27 -50.92 10.35
C PRO A 259 -13.88 -49.87 11.41
N LEU A 260 -13.29 -50.29 12.53
CA LEU A 260 -12.76 -49.39 13.56
C LEU A 260 -11.58 -48.53 13.07
N ALA A 261 -10.85 -48.99 12.04
CA ALA A 261 -9.68 -48.28 11.53
C ALA A 261 -10.01 -46.85 11.06
N GLY A 262 -11.07 -46.67 10.27
CA GLY A 262 -11.48 -45.33 9.77
C GLY A 262 -11.91 -44.37 10.89
N LEU A 263 -12.56 -44.89 11.95
CA LEU A 263 -12.96 -44.08 13.11
C LEU A 263 -11.73 -43.62 13.91
N LEU A 264 -10.74 -44.49 14.11
CA LEU A 264 -9.48 -44.13 14.78
C LEU A 264 -8.71 -43.06 14.02
N VAL A 265 -8.69 -43.12 12.68
CA VAL A 265 -8.08 -42.09 11.83
C VAL A 265 -8.79 -40.74 11.97
N LEU A 266 -10.13 -40.73 11.96
CA LEU A 266 -10.90 -39.50 12.16
C LEU A 266 -10.60 -38.88 13.55
N LEU A 267 -10.62 -39.69 14.61
CA LEU A 267 -10.32 -39.24 15.97
C LEU A 267 -8.90 -38.68 16.10
N ALA A 268 -7.89 -39.37 15.55
CA ALA A 268 -6.51 -38.89 15.55
C ALA A 268 -6.37 -37.54 14.83
N THR A 269 -7.07 -37.38 13.69
CA THR A 269 -7.08 -36.13 12.92
C THR A 269 -7.71 -34.98 13.73
N VAL A 270 -8.85 -35.22 14.38
CA VAL A 270 -9.54 -34.23 15.24
C VAL A 270 -8.68 -33.82 16.44
N VAL A 271 -7.96 -34.76 17.07
CA VAL A 271 -7.03 -34.46 18.18
C VAL A 271 -5.87 -33.58 17.71
N MET A 272 -5.28 -33.88 16.55
CA MET A 272 -4.20 -33.06 15.96
C MET A 272 -4.70 -31.65 15.58
N LEU A 273 -5.90 -31.53 15.01
CA LEU A 273 -6.55 -30.25 14.72
C LEU A 273 -6.83 -29.44 16.00
N GLY A 274 -7.28 -30.10 17.07
CA GLY A 274 -7.45 -29.46 18.38
C GLY A 274 -6.13 -28.92 18.94
N MET A 275 -5.03 -29.68 18.82
CA MET A 275 -3.70 -29.22 19.21
C MET A 275 -3.22 -28.04 18.36
N ALA A 276 -3.47 -28.02 17.04
CA ALA A 276 -3.15 -26.89 16.17
C ALA A 276 -3.91 -25.62 16.60
N ALA A 277 -5.21 -25.75 16.89
CA ALA A 277 -6.04 -24.66 17.38
C ALA A 277 -5.55 -24.13 18.74
N VAL A 278 -5.15 -24.99 19.67
CA VAL A 278 -4.57 -24.57 20.96
C VAL A 278 -3.24 -23.83 20.76
N LEU A 279 -2.34 -24.34 19.91
CA LEU A 279 -1.06 -23.69 19.62
C LEU A 279 -1.22 -22.31 18.94
N GLY A 280 -2.20 -22.17 18.06
CA GLY A 280 -2.52 -20.90 17.42
C GLY A 280 -3.20 -19.90 18.37
N LEU A 281 -4.28 -20.31 19.04
CA LEU A 281 -5.16 -19.41 19.80
C LEU A 281 -4.67 -19.10 21.22
N TYR A 282 -4.01 -20.04 21.90
CA TYR A 282 -3.59 -19.87 23.30
C TYR A 282 -2.11 -19.54 23.49
N LEU A 283 -1.26 -19.87 22.51
CA LEU A 283 0.20 -19.73 22.61
C LEU A 283 0.79 -18.74 21.61
N ASP A 284 -0.04 -18.14 20.74
CA ASP A 284 0.34 -17.16 19.70
C ASP A 284 1.47 -17.66 18.77
N GLN A 285 1.60 -18.98 18.62
CA GLN A 285 2.63 -19.60 17.78
C GLN A 285 2.07 -19.90 16.39
N SER A 286 1.89 -18.85 15.58
CA SER A 286 1.38 -18.94 14.20
C SER A 286 2.13 -19.99 13.34
N ALA A 287 3.46 -20.01 13.39
CA ALA A 287 4.28 -21.02 12.73
C ALA A 287 3.98 -22.43 13.28
N GLY A 288 3.90 -22.60 14.60
CA GLY A 288 3.56 -23.87 15.25
C GLY A 288 2.16 -24.39 14.86
N ALA A 289 1.18 -23.49 14.73
CA ALA A 289 -0.16 -23.83 14.26
C ALA A 289 -0.14 -24.34 12.81
N LEU A 290 0.59 -23.69 11.90
CA LEU A 290 0.77 -24.13 10.52
C LEU A 290 1.49 -25.49 10.43
N TRP A 291 2.48 -25.73 11.29
CA TRP A 291 3.16 -27.02 11.41
C TRP A 291 2.22 -28.15 11.81
N VAL A 292 1.43 -27.96 12.87
CA VAL A 292 0.50 -29.00 13.34
C VAL A 292 -0.68 -29.17 12.37
N ALA A 293 -1.08 -28.12 11.65
CA ALA A 293 -2.06 -28.22 10.56
C ALA A 293 -1.53 -29.02 9.35
N GLY A 294 -0.26 -28.83 8.95
CA GLY A 294 0.38 -29.66 7.93
C GLY A 294 0.50 -31.13 8.36
N ALA A 295 0.90 -31.36 9.62
CA ALA A 295 0.97 -32.69 10.21
C ALA A 295 -0.40 -33.37 10.39
N SER A 296 -1.48 -32.60 10.61
CA SER A 296 -2.84 -33.16 10.74
C SER A 296 -3.40 -33.68 9.42
N PHE A 297 -2.84 -33.28 8.27
CA PHE A 297 -3.13 -33.89 6.95
C PHE A 297 -2.32 -35.17 6.69
N LEU A 298 -1.06 -35.21 7.16
CA LEU A 298 -0.15 -36.34 6.99
C LEU A 298 -0.69 -37.64 7.60
N VAL A 299 -1.24 -37.56 8.83
CA VAL A 299 -1.77 -38.71 9.58
C VAL A 299 -2.91 -39.43 8.83
N PRO A 300 -4.01 -38.76 8.42
CA PRO A 300 -5.07 -39.41 7.67
C PRO A 300 -4.63 -39.87 6.28
N LEU A 301 -3.74 -39.16 5.58
CA LEU A 301 -3.21 -39.61 4.29
C LEU A 301 -2.49 -40.96 4.41
N MET A 302 -1.54 -41.07 5.34
CA MET A 302 -0.78 -42.32 5.55
C MET A 302 -1.66 -43.46 6.06
N ALA A 303 -2.60 -43.17 6.97
CA ALA A 303 -3.48 -44.20 7.51
C ALA A 303 -4.50 -44.69 6.47
N CYS A 304 -5.01 -43.82 5.60
CA CYS A 304 -5.90 -44.21 4.49
C CYS A 304 -5.15 -45.06 3.44
N ALA A 305 -3.89 -44.74 3.14
CA ALA A 305 -3.05 -45.58 2.27
C ALA A 305 -2.81 -46.98 2.87
N ALA A 306 -2.51 -47.05 4.18
CA ALA A 306 -2.34 -48.30 4.91
C ALA A 306 -3.62 -49.16 4.95
N ILE A 307 -4.79 -48.53 5.15
CA ILE A 307 -6.11 -49.20 5.10
C ILE A 307 -6.38 -49.78 3.71
N LYS A 308 -6.00 -49.07 2.64
CA LYS A 308 -6.14 -49.53 1.25
C LYS A 308 -5.12 -50.62 0.86
N HIS A 309 -4.23 -51.03 1.79
CA HIS A 309 -3.09 -51.91 1.54
C HIS A 309 -2.19 -51.46 0.38
N ARG A 310 -2.22 -50.17 0.04
CA ARG A 310 -1.34 -49.59 -0.98
C ARG A 310 0.04 -49.38 -0.35
N GLY A 311 1.09 -49.77 -1.07
CA GLY A 311 2.45 -49.42 -0.67
C GLY A 311 2.60 -47.91 -0.55
N VAL A 312 3.56 -47.45 0.26
CA VAL A 312 3.90 -46.02 0.32
C VAL A 312 4.66 -45.66 -0.95
N ASP A 313 3.90 -45.35 -2.00
CA ASP A 313 4.43 -44.97 -3.31
C ASP A 313 5.19 -43.63 -3.22
N PHE A 314 6.12 -43.40 -4.15
CA PHE A 314 6.90 -42.15 -4.21
C PHE A 314 6.02 -40.90 -4.29
N GLY A 315 4.92 -40.95 -5.07
CA GLY A 315 3.95 -39.86 -5.16
C GLY A 315 3.29 -39.54 -3.82
N LEU A 316 2.80 -40.56 -3.11
CA LEU A 316 2.20 -40.38 -1.78
C LEU A 316 3.23 -39.84 -0.77
N THR A 317 4.48 -40.31 -0.85
CA THR A 317 5.61 -39.81 -0.03
C THR A 317 5.87 -38.32 -0.29
N LEU A 318 5.84 -37.87 -1.54
CA LEU A 318 6.01 -36.46 -1.88
C LEU A 318 4.85 -35.60 -1.33
N VAL A 319 3.60 -36.03 -1.48
CA VAL A 319 2.44 -35.33 -0.90
C VAL A 319 2.57 -35.22 0.61
N ALA A 320 2.93 -36.33 1.27
CA ALA A 320 3.14 -36.41 2.71
C ALA A 320 4.25 -35.47 3.21
N VAL A 321 5.41 -35.44 2.55
CA VAL A 321 6.52 -34.54 2.91
C VAL A 321 6.13 -33.08 2.65
N PHE A 322 5.50 -32.79 1.51
CA PHE A 322 5.09 -31.43 1.16
C PHE A 322 4.02 -30.88 2.11
N SER A 323 3.02 -31.68 2.48
CA SER A 323 2.01 -31.30 3.48
C SER A 323 2.61 -31.16 4.88
N GLY A 324 3.48 -32.10 5.29
CA GLY A 324 4.14 -32.06 6.58
C GLY A 324 5.07 -30.86 6.76
N MET A 325 5.66 -30.36 5.67
CA MET A 325 6.54 -29.19 5.66
C MET A 325 5.80 -27.85 5.45
N LEU A 326 4.46 -27.79 5.51
CA LEU A 326 3.68 -26.56 5.30
C LEU A 326 4.23 -25.36 6.11
N GLY A 327 4.58 -25.58 7.38
CA GLY A 327 5.15 -24.55 8.25
C GLY A 327 6.55 -24.03 7.85
N PHE A 328 7.28 -24.70 6.96
CA PHE A 328 8.55 -24.20 6.39
C PHE A 328 8.37 -23.37 5.12
N TRP A 329 7.46 -23.78 4.22
CA TRP A 329 7.36 -23.17 2.89
C TRP A 329 6.21 -22.18 2.74
N PHE A 330 5.20 -22.20 3.62
CA PHE A 330 4.05 -21.31 3.52
C PHE A 330 4.40 -19.83 3.70
N GLU A 331 5.30 -19.48 4.63
CA GLU A 331 5.73 -18.08 4.82
C GLU A 331 6.53 -17.53 3.62
N PRO A 332 7.57 -18.23 3.10
CA PRO A 332 8.18 -17.87 1.81
C PRO A 332 7.19 -17.78 0.65
N TRP A 333 6.22 -18.71 0.58
CA TRP A 333 5.20 -18.72 -0.46
C TRP A 333 4.26 -17.50 -0.37
N MET A 334 3.85 -17.11 0.84
CA MET A 334 3.07 -15.91 1.07
C MET A 334 3.82 -14.65 0.63
N GLY A 335 5.14 -14.58 0.87
CA GLY A 335 6.01 -13.53 0.33
C GLY A 335 5.98 -13.47 -1.20
N VAL A 336 6.12 -14.62 -1.88
CA VAL A 336 6.04 -14.71 -3.35
C VAL A 336 4.66 -14.27 -3.87
N VAL A 337 3.58 -14.69 -3.22
CA VAL A 337 2.20 -14.32 -3.62
C VAL A 337 1.95 -12.83 -3.42
N THR A 338 2.41 -12.24 -2.31
CA THR A 338 2.34 -10.77 -2.08
C THR A 338 3.08 -10.02 -3.18
N SER A 339 4.35 -10.37 -3.46
CA SER A 339 5.12 -9.74 -4.54
C SER A 339 4.51 -9.91 -5.92
N ALA A 340 3.85 -11.04 -6.21
CA ALA A 340 3.17 -11.27 -7.47
C ALA A 340 1.90 -10.40 -7.61
N LEU A 341 1.13 -10.24 -6.54
CA LEU A 341 -0.06 -9.37 -6.52
C LEU A 341 0.30 -7.89 -6.67
N GLU A 342 1.38 -7.43 -6.02
CA GLU A 342 1.94 -6.09 -6.21
C GLU A 342 2.40 -5.86 -7.66
N LEU A 343 3.12 -6.83 -8.24
CA LEU A 343 3.64 -6.72 -9.60
C LEU A 343 2.52 -6.69 -10.66
N TRP A 344 1.43 -7.44 -10.45
CA TRP A 344 0.37 -7.59 -11.45
C TRP A 344 -0.55 -6.38 -11.63
N HIS A 345 -0.47 -5.35 -10.77
CA HIS A 345 -1.28 -4.13 -10.88
C HIS A 345 -2.77 -4.43 -11.15
N LEU A 346 -3.31 -5.43 -10.43
CA LEU A 346 -4.70 -5.86 -10.62
C LEU A 346 -5.66 -4.67 -10.42
N PRO A 347 -6.68 -4.50 -11.27
CA PRO A 347 -7.68 -3.45 -11.09
C PRO A 347 -8.60 -3.81 -9.92
N LEU A 348 -8.12 -3.51 -8.71
CA LEU A 348 -8.81 -3.81 -7.44
C LEU A 348 -9.99 -2.86 -7.17
N GLU A 349 -10.35 -1.97 -8.10
CA GLU A 349 -11.51 -1.06 -8.02
C GLU A 349 -12.84 -1.78 -7.75
N ILE A 350 -12.95 -3.07 -8.12
CA ILE A 350 -14.13 -3.91 -7.92
C ILE A 350 -14.11 -4.63 -6.56
N VAL A 351 -12.95 -4.70 -5.90
CA VAL A 351 -12.75 -5.42 -4.63
C VAL A 351 -12.97 -4.46 -3.46
N PRO A 352 -13.85 -4.76 -2.48
CA PRO A 352 -14.01 -3.93 -1.29
C PRO A 352 -12.68 -3.71 -0.56
N GLU A 353 -12.41 -2.47 -0.13
CA GLU A 353 -11.16 -2.09 0.56
C GLU A 353 -10.85 -2.95 1.79
N THR A 354 -11.89 -3.48 2.45
CA THR A 354 -11.80 -4.41 3.59
C THR A 354 -11.21 -5.78 3.24
N ILE A 355 -11.24 -6.19 1.97
CA ILE A 355 -10.75 -7.47 1.46
C ILE A 355 -9.33 -7.33 0.88
N VAL A 356 -8.96 -6.16 0.37
CA VAL A 356 -7.64 -5.88 -0.21
C VAL A 356 -6.46 -6.33 0.68
N PRO A 357 -6.39 -6.02 1.99
CA PRO A 357 -5.27 -6.48 2.83
C PRO A 357 -5.28 -8.00 3.10
N GLN A 358 -6.42 -8.66 2.92
CA GLN A 358 -6.59 -10.12 3.10
C GLN A 358 -6.21 -10.90 1.84
N LEU A 359 -6.18 -10.25 0.68
CA LEU A 359 -6.00 -10.89 -0.62
C LEU A 359 -4.73 -11.75 -0.74
N PRO A 360 -3.53 -11.33 -0.27
CA PRO A 360 -2.33 -12.15 -0.38
C PRO A 360 -2.40 -13.41 0.47
N MET A 361 -2.96 -13.31 1.69
CA MET A 361 -3.12 -14.44 2.60
C MET A 361 -4.16 -15.43 2.05
N ALA A 362 -5.31 -14.94 1.59
CA ALA A 362 -6.35 -15.76 0.98
C ALA A 362 -5.84 -16.48 -0.29
N ALA A 363 -5.09 -15.78 -1.15
CA ALA A 363 -4.47 -16.36 -2.35
C ALA A 363 -3.38 -17.39 -2.00
N ALA A 364 -2.53 -17.13 -1.00
CA ALA A 364 -1.50 -18.07 -0.55
C ALA A 364 -2.11 -19.36 0.04
N VAL A 365 -3.17 -19.25 0.84
CA VAL A 365 -3.90 -20.42 1.37
C VAL A 365 -4.60 -21.18 0.25
N LEU A 366 -5.33 -20.50 -0.64
CA LEU A 366 -6.04 -21.13 -1.76
C LEU A 366 -5.10 -21.89 -2.70
N THR A 367 -3.98 -21.28 -3.10
CA THR A 367 -2.98 -21.91 -3.96
C THR A 367 -2.31 -23.11 -3.29
N SER A 368 -2.01 -23.01 -1.99
CA SER A 368 -1.48 -24.13 -1.19
C SER A 368 -2.45 -25.30 -1.13
N MET A 369 -3.72 -25.01 -0.81
CA MET A 369 -4.81 -26.00 -0.76
C MET A 369 -5.04 -26.66 -2.11
N LEU A 370 -5.09 -25.88 -3.21
CA LEU A 370 -5.24 -26.40 -4.57
C LEU A 370 -4.08 -27.32 -4.96
N ALA A 371 -2.83 -26.91 -4.70
CA ALA A 371 -1.66 -27.73 -4.99
C ALA A 371 -1.71 -29.07 -4.24
N LEU A 372 -2.09 -29.05 -2.95
CA LEU A 372 -2.27 -30.25 -2.15
C LEU A 372 -3.43 -31.14 -2.63
N SER A 373 -4.59 -30.57 -2.99
CA SER A 373 -5.71 -31.32 -3.55
C SER A 373 -5.36 -31.96 -4.90
N ILE A 374 -4.63 -31.25 -5.77
CA ILE A 374 -4.17 -31.78 -7.06
C ILE A 374 -3.18 -32.92 -6.85
N ALA A 375 -2.16 -32.71 -6.02
CA ALA A 375 -1.15 -33.73 -5.74
C ALA A 375 -1.76 -34.97 -5.05
N THR A 376 -2.74 -34.79 -4.17
CA THR A 376 -3.48 -35.89 -3.52
C THR A 376 -4.35 -36.65 -4.51
N GLY A 377 -5.12 -35.97 -5.36
CA GLY A 377 -5.93 -36.62 -6.40
C GLY A 377 -5.09 -37.47 -7.37
N LEU A 378 -3.92 -36.94 -7.79
CA LEU A 378 -2.97 -37.66 -8.63
C LEU A 378 -2.30 -38.84 -7.90
N ALA A 379 -1.92 -38.69 -6.62
CA ALA A 379 -1.32 -39.79 -5.84
C ALA A 379 -2.33 -40.91 -5.51
N CYS A 380 -3.60 -40.55 -5.32
CA CYS A 380 -4.70 -41.49 -5.06
C CYS A 380 -5.24 -42.17 -6.33
N ASP A 381 -4.90 -41.64 -7.51
CA ASP A 381 -5.44 -42.03 -8.84
C ASP A 381 -6.98 -41.96 -8.87
N ASP A 382 -7.54 -40.85 -8.40
CA ASP A 382 -8.99 -40.66 -8.25
C ASP A 382 -9.42 -39.22 -8.60
N PHE A 383 -10.13 -39.09 -9.73
CA PHE A 383 -10.70 -37.83 -10.21
C PHE A 383 -11.83 -37.29 -9.31
N GLU A 384 -12.56 -38.12 -8.56
CA GLU A 384 -13.59 -37.66 -7.61
C GLU A 384 -12.93 -36.91 -6.45
N ILE A 385 -11.78 -37.39 -5.94
CA ILE A 385 -10.98 -36.69 -4.93
C ILE A 385 -10.43 -35.38 -5.49
N LEU A 386 -9.86 -35.41 -6.70
CA LEU A 386 -9.31 -34.21 -7.35
C LEU A 386 -10.37 -33.09 -7.46
N PHE A 387 -11.51 -33.40 -8.07
CA PHE A 387 -12.58 -32.42 -8.31
C PHE A 387 -13.17 -31.87 -7.00
N ARG A 388 -13.44 -32.75 -6.03
CA ARG A 388 -13.98 -32.33 -4.74
C ARG A 388 -12.95 -31.56 -3.90
N GLY A 389 -11.67 -31.92 -3.99
CA GLY A 389 -10.59 -31.19 -3.33
C GLY A 389 -10.46 -29.76 -3.83
N ILE A 390 -10.58 -29.54 -5.15
CA ILE A 390 -10.63 -28.20 -5.76
C ILE A 390 -11.84 -27.41 -5.23
N LEU A 391 -13.04 -28.00 -5.23
CA LEU A 391 -14.24 -27.34 -4.71
C LEU A 391 -14.14 -27.00 -3.22
N VAL A 392 -13.60 -27.91 -2.40
CA VAL A 392 -13.37 -27.66 -0.98
C VAL A 392 -12.35 -26.54 -0.79
N SER A 393 -11.24 -26.54 -1.52
CA SER A 393 -10.21 -25.49 -1.45
C SER A 393 -10.78 -24.11 -1.77
N ALA A 394 -11.61 -24.00 -2.82
CA ALA A 394 -12.31 -22.76 -3.13
C ALA A 394 -13.27 -22.35 -2.01
N ALA A 395 -14.12 -23.27 -1.53
CA ALA A 395 -15.08 -23.00 -0.46
C ALA A 395 -14.42 -22.59 0.87
N THR A 396 -13.30 -23.21 1.25
CA THR A 396 -12.57 -22.85 2.49
C THR A 396 -11.79 -21.57 2.34
N SER A 397 -11.32 -21.21 1.14
CA SER A 397 -10.69 -19.90 0.92
C SER A 397 -11.66 -18.72 1.10
N ALA A 398 -12.95 -18.91 0.81
CA ALA A 398 -13.98 -17.88 1.04
C ALA A 398 -14.16 -17.50 2.52
N ILE A 399 -13.76 -18.38 3.46
CA ILE A 399 -13.76 -18.12 4.91
C ILE A 399 -12.76 -17.00 5.28
N LEU A 400 -11.78 -16.72 4.42
CA LEU A 400 -10.72 -15.72 4.63
C LEU A 400 -11.07 -14.32 4.09
N LEU A 401 -12.21 -14.15 3.44
CA LEU A 401 -12.68 -12.88 2.87
C LEU A 401 -13.34 -11.87 3.86
N PRO A 402 -13.84 -12.23 5.07
CA PRO A 402 -14.35 -11.24 6.03
C PRO A 402 -13.27 -10.27 6.52
N ALA A 403 -13.63 -9.03 6.87
CA ALA A 403 -12.70 -7.96 7.23
C ALA A 403 -11.81 -8.18 8.48
N HIS A 404 -11.89 -9.34 9.14
CA HIS A 404 -11.22 -9.66 10.40
C HIS A 404 -10.43 -10.98 10.33
N SER A 405 -10.01 -11.41 9.15
CA SER A 405 -9.18 -12.60 8.98
C SER A 405 -7.78 -12.38 9.57
N GLY A 406 -7.57 -12.86 10.80
CA GLY A 406 -6.24 -13.06 11.39
C GLY A 406 -5.72 -14.48 11.17
N VAL A 407 -4.62 -14.83 11.83
CA VAL A 407 -4.07 -16.21 11.85
C VAL A 407 -5.14 -17.25 12.26
N GLU A 408 -6.06 -16.86 13.15
CA GLU A 408 -7.21 -17.68 13.57
C GLU A 408 -8.09 -18.13 12.40
N SER A 409 -8.34 -17.24 11.44
CA SER A 409 -9.15 -17.53 10.26
C SER A 409 -8.45 -18.50 9.30
N VAL A 410 -7.12 -18.39 9.17
CA VAL A 410 -6.29 -19.33 8.40
C VAL A 410 -6.31 -20.69 9.07
N ALA A 411 -6.10 -20.76 10.38
CA ALA A 411 -6.18 -22.00 11.15
C ALA A 411 -7.57 -22.66 11.02
N ALA A 412 -8.65 -21.88 11.07
CA ALA A 412 -10.02 -22.37 10.88
C ALA A 412 -10.26 -22.88 9.44
N ALA A 413 -9.88 -22.11 8.41
CA ALA A 413 -10.04 -22.49 7.01
C ALA A 413 -9.25 -23.76 6.67
N VAL A 414 -7.99 -23.85 7.11
CA VAL A 414 -7.16 -25.05 6.96
C VAL A 414 -7.75 -26.22 7.75
N SER A 415 -8.29 -26.00 8.95
CA SER A 415 -8.92 -27.07 9.74
C SER A 415 -10.15 -27.67 9.06
N VAL A 416 -11.02 -26.82 8.51
CA VAL A 416 -12.20 -27.27 7.73
C VAL A 416 -11.75 -28.01 6.46
N TRP A 417 -10.72 -27.52 5.78
CA TRP A 417 -10.17 -28.15 4.58
C TRP A 417 -9.58 -29.54 4.87
N VAL A 418 -8.77 -29.69 5.94
CA VAL A 418 -8.18 -30.98 6.36
C VAL A 418 -9.29 -31.96 6.75
N LEU A 419 -10.30 -31.52 7.50
CA LEU A 419 -11.41 -32.39 7.92
C LEU A 419 -12.19 -32.92 6.70
N LEU A 420 -12.53 -32.05 5.76
CA LEU A 420 -13.24 -32.42 4.54
C LEU A 420 -12.41 -33.34 3.63
N HIS A 421 -11.11 -33.07 3.46
CA HIS A 421 -10.21 -33.98 2.73
C HIS A 421 -10.07 -35.33 3.42
N THR A 422 -10.00 -35.35 4.76
CA THR A 422 -9.91 -36.59 5.54
C THR A 422 -11.13 -37.47 5.31
N LEU A 423 -12.33 -36.89 5.26
CA LEU A 423 -13.57 -37.63 4.94
C LEU A 423 -13.54 -38.21 3.51
N MET A 424 -12.95 -37.50 2.54
CA MET A 424 -12.76 -38.02 1.17
C MET A 424 -11.74 -39.16 1.12
N LEU A 425 -10.60 -39.02 1.81
CA LEU A 425 -9.58 -40.06 1.92
C LEU A 425 -10.12 -41.33 2.61
N ILE A 426 -10.93 -41.17 3.67
CA ILE A 426 -11.63 -42.30 4.32
C ILE A 426 -12.59 -42.97 3.32
N LYS A 427 -13.38 -42.21 2.55
CA LYS A 427 -14.25 -42.77 1.51
C LYS A 427 -13.44 -43.54 0.46
N TRP A 428 -12.29 -43.03 0.03
CA TRP A 428 -11.42 -43.69 -0.96
C TRP A 428 -10.70 -44.94 -0.42
N ALA A 429 -10.39 -44.97 0.88
CA ALA A 429 -9.69 -46.08 1.53
C ALA A 429 -10.62 -47.24 1.91
N VAL A 430 -11.85 -46.95 2.33
CA VAL A 430 -12.86 -47.97 2.60
C VAL A 430 -13.40 -48.49 1.27
N PRO A 431 -13.26 -49.79 0.93
CA PRO A 431 -13.87 -50.33 -0.29
C PRO A 431 -15.37 -50.11 -0.26
N ASP A 432 -15.95 -49.63 -1.37
CA ASP A 432 -17.40 -49.56 -1.52
C ASP A 432 -17.98 -50.95 -1.21
N ARG A 433 -18.71 -51.04 -0.09
CA ARG A 433 -19.40 -52.28 0.26
C ARG A 433 -20.43 -52.50 -0.83
N VAL A 434 -20.18 -53.49 -1.68
CA VAL A 434 -21.10 -53.95 -2.74
C VAL A 434 -22.50 -53.99 -2.11
N PRO A 435 -23.45 -53.14 -2.56
CA PRO A 435 -24.73 -53.03 -1.90
C PRO A 435 -25.40 -54.40 -1.97
N MET A 436 -25.78 -54.95 -0.81
CA MET A 436 -26.39 -56.30 -0.70
C MET A 436 -27.81 -56.37 -1.31
N PHE A 437 -28.19 -55.39 -2.13
CA PHE A 437 -29.48 -55.24 -2.80
C PHE A 437 -29.40 -55.58 -4.29
N GLY A 438 -29.30 -56.88 -4.58
CA GLY A 438 -29.72 -57.49 -5.84
C GLY A 438 -28.88 -57.20 -7.09
N PRO A 439 -28.83 -58.13 -8.06
CA PRO A 439 -28.17 -57.91 -9.33
C PRO A 439 -29.00 -56.98 -10.22
N THR A 440 -28.76 -55.66 -10.13
CA THR A 440 -29.17 -54.74 -11.18
C THR A 440 -28.19 -54.84 -12.34
N THR A 441 -28.69 -55.21 -13.51
CA THR A 441 -27.91 -55.40 -14.75
C THR A 441 -27.41 -54.05 -15.27
N SER A 442 -26.28 -53.58 -14.74
CA SER A 442 -25.62 -52.36 -15.20
C SER A 442 -24.96 -52.60 -16.56
N ILE A 443 -25.44 -51.89 -17.58
CA ILE A 443 -24.92 -51.92 -18.96
C ILE A 443 -23.49 -51.34 -18.96
N GLY A 444 -22.60 -51.95 -19.74
CA GLY A 444 -21.15 -51.74 -19.66
C GLY A 444 -20.72 -50.28 -19.72
N ARG A 445 -19.95 -49.86 -18.70
CA ARG A 445 -19.21 -48.60 -18.70
C ARG A 445 -17.89 -48.83 -19.46
N PRO A 446 -17.53 -48.03 -20.48
CA PRO A 446 -16.25 -48.18 -21.15
C PRO A 446 -15.12 -47.83 -20.19
N ALA A 447 -14.08 -48.66 -20.16
CA ALA A 447 -12.80 -48.30 -19.57
C ALA A 447 -12.11 -47.29 -20.50
N PHE A 448 -11.56 -46.23 -19.91
CA PHE A 448 -10.63 -45.29 -20.52
C PHE A 448 -9.24 -45.50 -19.94
#